data_AF-A0A8T3Y8K9-F1
#
_entry.id   AF-A0A8T3Y8K9-F1
#
_cell.length_a   1.000
_cell.length_b   1.000
_cell.length_c   1.000
_cell.angle_alpha   90.00
_cell.angle_beta   90.00
_cell.angle_gamma   90.00
#
_symmetry.space_group_name_H-M   'P 1'
#
loop_
_entity.id
_entity.type
_entity.pdbx_description
1 polymer ?
#
loop_
_entity_poly.entity_id
_entity_poly.type
_entity_poly.pdbx_seq_one_letter_code
_entity_poly.pdbx_strand_id
1 'polypeptide(L)'
;MQLNEEGHMDVRESNDGLATVFTYERFRAYAVFGRLQRKLEDVTMRDFERGQVQRQGARDFIAGFHCQDPLELTVVRMSNAEASIVGCALVHEKLQQAVRRFIDENGFVSQPPQQPFIHQTRTAITLVETTNYRNCSWIGAMLQVTPDQAWGAARYSNFRMMYLGERQQDAILVAAKRFGLPLGMLANMFS
;
A
#
# COMPACT_ATOMS: atom_id res chain seq x y z
N MET A 1 -13.58 -9.40 22.24
CA MET A 1 -12.16 -9.76 22.09
C MET A 1 -11.37 -8.46 22.03
N GLN A 2 -10.80 -8.04 23.17
CA GLN A 2 -9.94 -6.85 23.24
C GLN A 2 -8.55 -7.28 22.77
N LEU A 3 -8.09 -6.74 21.64
CA LEU A 3 -6.72 -6.89 21.16
C LEU A 3 -5.83 -5.97 22.02
N ASN A 4 -5.41 -6.46 23.18
CA ASN A 4 -4.40 -5.81 24.01
C ASN A 4 -3.05 -6.50 23.81
N GLU A 5 -2.39 -6.20 22.69
CA GLU A 5 -0.94 -6.19 22.55
C GLU A 5 -0.66 -5.13 21.47
N GLU A 6 -0.70 -3.85 21.85
CA GLU A 6 -0.26 -2.78 20.96
C GLU A 6 1.23 -3.00 20.71
N GLY A 7 1.58 -3.61 19.57
CA GLY A 7 2.93 -3.49 19.07
C GLY A 7 3.25 -2.00 18.97
N HIS A 8 4.34 -1.59 19.61
CA HIS A 8 4.75 -0.19 19.55
C HIS A 8 5.10 0.16 18.10
N MET A 9 4.29 1.00 17.46
CA MET A 9 4.63 1.56 16.16
C MET A 9 5.66 2.67 16.34
N ASP A 10 6.87 2.42 15.83
CA ASP A 10 7.90 3.45 15.74
C ASP A 10 7.52 4.44 14.63
N VAL A 11 7.51 5.72 14.97
CA VAL A 11 7.19 6.81 14.05
C VAL A 11 8.31 7.82 14.10
N ARG A 12 8.99 7.97 12.97
CA ARG A 12 10.16 8.84 12.83
C ARG A 12 10.17 9.53 11.48
N GLU A 13 10.97 10.55 11.36
CA GLU A 13 11.24 11.19 10.08
C GLU A 13 12.21 10.32 9.25
N SER A 14 12.07 10.32 7.93
CA SER A 14 13.06 9.71 7.05
C SER A 14 14.38 10.50 7.10
N ASN A 15 15.51 9.83 6.84
CA ASN A 15 16.83 10.47 6.91
C ASN A 15 16.99 11.69 5.98
N ASP A 16 16.18 11.77 4.93
CA ASP A 16 16.15 12.87 3.96
C ASP A 16 15.11 13.96 4.31
N GLY A 17 14.36 13.82 5.40
CA GLY A 17 13.33 14.77 5.84
C GLY A 17 12.07 14.79 4.96
N LEU A 18 11.94 13.87 3.99
CA LEU A 18 10.87 13.92 3.00
C LEU A 18 9.58 13.26 3.47
N ALA A 19 9.67 12.26 4.34
CA ALA A 19 8.54 11.41 4.72
C ALA A 19 8.52 11.12 6.22
N THR A 20 7.33 10.84 6.74
CA THR A 20 7.17 10.13 8.01
C THR A 20 7.23 8.64 7.75
N VAL A 21 8.14 7.97 8.43
CA VAL A 21 8.32 6.53 8.39
C VAL A 21 7.61 5.91 9.59
N PHE A 22 6.69 5.01 9.28
CA PHE A 22 5.99 4.19 10.25
C PHE A 22 6.56 2.79 10.18
N THR A 23 7.13 2.31 11.26
CA THR A 23 7.70 0.96 11.37
C THR A 23 6.91 0.17 12.39
N TYR A 24 6.40 -0.98 11.97
CA TYR A 24 5.78 -1.95 12.84
C TYR A 24 6.31 -3.33 12.50
N GLU A 25 7.10 -3.91 13.40
CA GLU A 25 7.83 -5.16 13.15
C GLU A 25 8.59 -5.16 11.81
N ARG A 26 8.12 -5.95 10.83
CA ARG A 26 8.71 -6.09 9.48
C ARG A 26 8.10 -5.17 8.44
N PHE A 27 6.97 -4.55 8.77
CA PHE A 27 6.23 -3.70 7.86
C PHE A 27 6.74 -2.26 7.98
N ARG A 28 6.95 -1.61 6.83
CA ARG A 28 7.20 -0.16 6.79
C ARG A 28 6.24 0.53 5.85
N ALA A 29 5.77 1.69 6.29
CA ALA A 29 5.09 2.64 5.45
C ALA A 29 5.81 3.98 5.43
N TYR A 30 5.77 4.62 4.27
CA TYR A 30 6.24 5.98 4.05
C TYR A 30 5.02 6.82 3.77
N ALA A 31 4.79 7.82 4.61
CA ALA A 31 3.71 8.77 4.43
C ALA A 31 4.28 10.17 4.21
N VAL A 32 3.81 10.80 3.16
CA VAL A 32 4.20 12.17 2.78
C VAL A 32 2.93 12.99 2.73
N PHE A 33 2.96 14.14 3.39
CA PHE A 33 1.88 15.12 3.34
C PHE A 33 2.38 16.35 2.59
N GLY A 34 1.52 16.97 1.79
CA GLY A 34 1.87 18.21 1.11
C GLY A 34 1.07 18.44 -0.16
N ARG A 35 1.62 19.23 -1.08
CA ARG A 35 0.86 19.72 -2.24
C ARG A 35 1.27 19.00 -3.52
N LEU A 36 0.28 18.39 -4.18
CA LEU A 36 0.43 17.88 -5.55
C LEU A 36 0.21 19.03 -6.55
N GLN A 37 1.20 19.31 -7.39
CA GLN A 37 1.17 20.42 -8.36
C GLN A 37 0.41 20.09 -9.65
N ARG A 38 -0.12 18.87 -9.77
CA ARG A 38 -0.80 18.35 -10.97
C ARG A 38 -2.14 17.72 -10.62
N LYS A 39 -2.99 17.47 -11.62
CA LYS A 39 -4.22 16.67 -11.42
C LYS A 39 -3.85 15.21 -11.18
N LEU A 40 -4.68 14.48 -10.42
CA LEU A 40 -4.41 13.06 -10.13
C LEU A 40 -4.40 12.21 -11.40
N GLU A 41 -5.21 12.59 -12.39
CA GLU A 41 -5.26 11.95 -13.71
C GLU A 41 -3.93 12.09 -14.47
N ASP A 42 -3.15 13.14 -14.19
CA ASP A 42 -1.88 13.45 -14.84
C ASP A 42 -0.66 12.90 -14.07
N VAL A 43 -0.89 12.26 -12.91
CA VAL A 43 0.17 11.67 -12.09
C VAL A 43 0.79 10.48 -12.81
N THR A 44 2.12 10.46 -12.84
CA THR A 44 2.92 9.36 -13.35
C THR A 44 3.32 8.43 -12.20
N MET A 45 3.12 7.13 -12.40
CA MET A 45 3.56 6.07 -11.48
C MET A 45 4.45 5.10 -12.26
N ARG A 46 5.64 5.58 -12.66
CA ARG A 46 6.60 4.77 -13.44
C ARG A 46 6.98 3.52 -12.65
N ASP A 47 7.00 2.38 -13.33
CA ASP A 47 7.26 1.03 -12.77
C ASP A 47 6.10 0.41 -11.97
N PHE A 48 4.99 1.12 -11.79
CA PHE A 48 3.80 0.60 -11.14
C PHE A 48 2.71 0.29 -12.16
N GLU A 49 1.98 -0.79 -11.92
CA GLU A 49 0.66 -0.94 -12.50
C GLU A 49 -0.27 0.10 -11.88
N ARG A 50 -0.86 0.94 -12.71
CA ARG A 50 -1.64 2.11 -12.29
C ARG A 50 -3.13 1.79 -12.26
N GLY A 51 -3.75 2.02 -11.10
CA GLY A 51 -5.18 2.01 -10.91
C GLY A 51 -5.87 3.24 -11.50
N GLN A 52 -7.15 3.14 -11.80
CA GLN A 52 -7.93 4.30 -12.23
C GLN A 52 -8.10 5.29 -11.07
N VAL A 53 -8.27 6.58 -11.39
CA VAL A 53 -8.60 7.59 -10.38
C VAL A 53 -10.01 7.30 -9.86
N GLN A 54 -10.11 7.13 -8.54
CA GLN A 54 -11.36 6.90 -7.83
C GLN A 54 -11.78 8.18 -7.13
N ARG A 55 -13.07 8.52 -7.21
CA ARG A 55 -13.66 9.72 -6.59
C ARG A 55 -14.59 9.28 -5.47
N GLN A 56 -14.31 9.69 -4.23
CA GLN A 56 -15.08 9.28 -3.04
C GLN A 56 -15.30 10.46 -2.09
N GLY A 57 -16.52 10.98 -2.07
CA GLY A 57 -16.92 12.03 -1.13
C GLY A 57 -16.00 13.25 -1.21
N ALA A 58 -15.21 13.48 -0.15
CA ALA A 58 -14.30 14.62 -0.02
C ALA A 58 -12.86 14.36 -0.51
N ARG A 59 -12.60 13.22 -1.16
CA ARG A 59 -11.27 12.86 -1.67
C ARG A 59 -11.33 12.20 -3.03
N ASP A 60 -10.29 12.45 -3.80
CA ASP A 60 -9.95 11.70 -5.00
C ASP A 60 -8.67 10.92 -4.71
N PHE A 61 -8.47 9.76 -5.34
CA PHE A 61 -7.24 9.02 -5.15
C PHE A 61 -6.90 8.13 -6.34
N ILE A 62 -5.64 7.74 -6.39
CA ILE A 62 -5.07 6.81 -7.35
C ILE A 62 -4.15 5.87 -6.59
N ALA A 63 -4.10 4.61 -7.01
CA ALA A 63 -3.15 3.65 -6.48
C ALA A 63 -2.26 3.11 -7.59
N GLY A 64 -1.05 2.74 -7.22
CA GLY A 64 -0.12 1.98 -8.02
C GLY A 64 0.29 0.73 -7.26
N PHE A 65 0.52 -0.35 -8.00
CA PHE A 65 1.12 -1.56 -7.45
C PHE A 65 2.32 -2.00 -8.28
N HIS A 66 3.46 -2.15 -7.63
CA HIS A 66 4.65 -2.68 -8.28
C HIS A 66 4.70 -4.18 -7.99
N CYS A 67 4.67 -4.99 -9.05
CA CYS A 67 4.42 -6.42 -8.91
C CYS A 67 5.64 -7.24 -8.51
N GLN A 68 6.85 -6.80 -8.87
CA GLN A 68 8.07 -7.58 -8.64
C GLN A 68 8.52 -7.50 -7.19
N ASP A 69 8.48 -6.28 -6.66
CA ASP A 69 8.67 -5.98 -5.25
C ASP A 69 7.30 -5.61 -4.73
N PRO A 70 6.62 -6.43 -3.91
CA PRO A 70 5.25 -6.19 -3.53
C PRO A 70 5.21 -4.90 -2.70
N LEU A 71 4.91 -3.80 -3.40
CA LEU A 71 4.87 -2.47 -2.84
C LEU A 71 3.73 -1.72 -3.50
N GLU A 72 2.98 -1.03 -2.66
CA GLU A 72 1.85 -0.24 -3.05
C GLU A 72 2.17 1.24 -2.82
N LEU A 73 1.61 2.07 -3.68
CA LEU A 73 1.69 3.51 -3.58
C LEU A 73 0.30 4.07 -3.80
N THR A 74 -0.29 4.70 -2.79
CA THR A 74 -1.56 5.41 -2.93
C THR A 74 -1.31 6.89 -2.82
N VAL A 75 -1.90 7.66 -3.74
CA VAL A 75 -1.88 9.12 -3.72
C VAL A 75 -3.31 9.58 -3.56
N VAL A 76 -3.57 10.33 -2.49
CA VAL A 76 -4.88 10.88 -2.18
C VAL A 76 -4.81 12.38 -2.35
N ARG A 77 -5.81 12.98 -2.99
CA ARG A 77 -6.01 14.42 -3.06
C ARG A 77 -7.28 14.77 -2.33
N MET A 78 -7.17 15.65 -1.35
CA MET A 78 -8.29 16.19 -0.60
C MET A 78 -8.96 17.32 -1.40
N SER A 79 -10.27 17.49 -1.20
CA SER A 79 -11.08 18.50 -1.90
C SER A 79 -10.48 19.92 -1.89
N ASN A 80 -9.73 20.25 -0.83
CA ASN A 80 -9.34 21.63 -0.53
C ASN A 80 -7.82 21.89 -0.54
N ALA A 81 -7.05 21.15 -1.36
CA ALA A 81 -5.68 21.46 -1.86
C ALA A 81 -4.60 20.42 -1.51
N GLU A 82 -4.68 19.80 -0.34
CA GLU A 82 -3.61 18.91 0.13
C GLU A 82 -3.69 17.53 -0.51
N ALA A 83 -2.54 16.91 -0.66
CA ALA A 83 -2.37 15.55 -1.12
C ALA A 83 -1.53 14.76 -0.11
N SER A 84 -1.74 13.45 -0.10
CA SER A 84 -0.90 12.53 0.64
C SER A 84 -0.42 11.40 -0.25
N ILE A 85 0.81 10.97 -0.02
CA ILE A 85 1.38 9.76 -0.58
C ILE A 85 1.50 8.78 0.57
N VAL A 86 0.90 7.60 0.46
CA VAL A 86 1.09 6.51 1.41
C VAL A 86 1.59 5.32 0.63
N GLY A 87 2.85 4.97 0.88
CA GLY A 87 3.47 3.79 0.32
C GLY A 87 3.70 2.74 1.40
N CYS A 88 3.52 1.46 1.06
CA CYS A 88 3.66 0.34 1.99
C CYS A 88 4.42 -0.82 1.34
N ALA A 89 5.32 -1.46 2.08
CA ALA A 89 6.08 -2.63 1.63
C ALA A 89 6.60 -3.45 2.82
N LEU A 90 6.89 -4.73 2.57
CA LEU A 90 7.65 -5.58 3.48
C LEU A 90 9.17 -5.34 3.35
N VAL A 91 9.65 -4.92 2.17
CA VAL A 91 11.07 -4.65 1.88
C VAL A 91 11.30 -3.16 1.63
N HIS A 92 12.09 -2.52 2.51
CA HIS A 92 12.01 -1.08 2.75
C HIS A 92 12.78 -0.17 1.79
N GLU A 93 13.92 -0.60 1.24
CA GLU A 93 14.82 0.30 0.50
C GLU A 93 14.18 0.78 -0.82
N LYS A 94 13.49 -0.15 -1.49
CA LYS A 94 12.81 0.13 -2.76
C LYS A 94 11.62 1.06 -2.58
N LEU A 95 10.92 0.96 -1.45
CA LEU A 95 9.79 1.83 -1.15
C LEU A 95 10.21 3.30 -0.98
N GLN A 96 11.28 3.56 -0.22
CA GLN A 96 11.81 4.91 -0.07
C GLN A 96 12.21 5.50 -1.42
N GLN A 97 12.93 4.72 -2.24
CA GLN A 97 13.34 5.14 -3.58
C GLN A 97 12.14 5.43 -4.47
N ALA A 98 11.09 4.61 -4.42
CA ALA A 98 9.87 4.80 -5.18
C ALA A 98 9.11 6.07 -4.74
N VAL A 99 8.98 6.32 -3.44
CA VAL A 99 8.35 7.53 -2.91
C VAL A 99 9.14 8.77 -3.32
N ARG A 100 10.47 8.74 -3.21
CA ARG A 100 11.33 9.86 -3.62
C ARG A 100 11.21 10.14 -5.12
N ARG A 101 11.30 9.10 -5.95
CA ARG A 101 11.11 9.23 -7.40
C ARG A 101 9.74 9.80 -7.72
N PHE A 102 8.69 9.34 -7.04
CA PHE A 102 7.35 9.84 -7.23
C PHE A 102 7.26 11.35 -6.92
N ILE A 103 7.85 11.78 -5.80
CA ILE A 103 7.89 13.19 -5.39
C ILE A 103 8.55 14.03 -6.50
N ASP A 104 9.73 13.61 -6.94
CA ASP A 104 10.53 14.33 -7.94
C ASP A 104 9.79 14.40 -9.30
N GLU A 105 9.25 13.28 -9.77
CA GLU A 105 8.60 13.17 -11.09
C GLU A 105 7.26 13.93 -11.16
N ASN A 106 6.52 14.01 -10.05
CA ASN A 106 5.20 14.61 -10.02
C ASN A 106 5.18 16.04 -9.45
N GLY A 107 6.35 16.59 -9.10
CA GLY A 107 6.48 17.91 -8.50
C GLY A 107 5.73 18.00 -7.17
N PHE A 108 5.74 16.93 -6.38
CA PHE A 108 5.08 16.94 -5.07
C PHE A 108 5.89 17.81 -4.11
N VAL A 109 5.25 18.78 -3.46
CA VAL A 109 5.90 19.66 -2.49
C VAL A 109 5.57 19.18 -1.09
N SER A 110 6.51 18.48 -0.45
CA SER A 110 6.36 17.96 0.91
C SER A 110 6.21 19.09 1.92
N GLN A 111 5.38 18.85 2.94
CA GLN A 111 5.15 19.73 4.08
C GLN A 111 5.27 18.92 5.37
N PRO A 112 5.57 19.58 6.51
CA PRO A 112 5.53 18.91 7.80
C PRO A 112 4.17 18.23 8.02
N PRO A 113 4.15 16.94 8.39
CA PRO A 113 2.92 16.20 8.60
C PRO A 113 2.13 16.76 9.78
N GLN A 114 0.81 16.88 9.62
CA GLN A 114 -0.06 17.31 10.71
C GLN A 114 -0.37 16.13 11.65
N GLN A 115 -0.58 16.40 12.94
CA GLN A 115 -0.90 15.34 13.92
C GLN A 115 -2.11 14.47 13.53
N PRO A 116 -3.23 15.02 13.00
CA PRO A 116 -4.33 14.19 12.51
C PRO A 116 -3.93 13.24 11.38
N PHE A 117 -3.07 13.67 10.46
CA PHE A 117 -2.56 12.84 9.37
C PHE A 117 -1.70 11.69 9.89
N ILE A 118 -0.79 11.98 10.84
CA ILE A 118 0.05 10.96 11.49
C ILE A 118 -0.84 9.92 12.18
N HIS A 119 -1.83 10.37 12.95
CA HIS A 119 -2.73 9.48 13.68
C HIS A 119 -3.56 8.60 12.73
N GLN A 120 -4.17 9.18 11.69
CA GLN A 120 -4.94 8.42 10.71
C GLN A 120 -4.09 7.38 9.97
N THR A 121 -2.87 7.78 9.59
CA THR A 121 -1.94 6.89 8.89
C THR A 121 -1.48 5.75 9.79
N ARG A 122 -1.14 6.05 11.06
CA ARG A 122 -0.84 5.04 12.09
C ARG A 122 -1.98 4.02 12.20
N THR A 123 -3.22 4.48 12.37
CA THR A 123 -4.39 3.59 12.48
C THR A 123 -4.57 2.71 11.23
N ALA A 124 -4.43 3.28 10.04
CA ALA A 124 -4.54 2.54 8.79
C ALA A 124 -3.44 1.46 8.67
N ILE A 125 -2.21 1.78 9.06
CA ILE A 125 -1.08 0.86 9.03
C ILE A 125 -1.24 -0.26 10.05
N THR A 126 -1.66 0.06 11.28
CA THR A 126 -1.95 -0.95 12.30
C THR A 126 -3.00 -1.93 11.79
N LEU A 127 -4.04 -1.44 11.10
CA LEU A 127 -5.07 -2.32 10.51
C LEU A 127 -4.49 -3.21 9.40
N VAL A 128 -3.67 -2.64 8.50
CA VAL A 128 -3.01 -3.40 7.44
C VAL A 128 -2.11 -4.50 8.00
N GLU A 129 -1.34 -4.22 9.05
CA GLU A 129 -0.47 -5.21 9.66
C GLU A 129 -1.28 -6.27 10.43
N THR A 130 -2.03 -5.84 11.44
CA THR A 130 -2.64 -6.77 12.42
C THR A 130 -3.68 -7.66 11.77
N THR A 131 -4.35 -7.17 10.73
CA THR A 131 -5.41 -7.90 10.05
C THR A 131 -4.92 -8.55 8.76
N ASN A 132 -4.17 -7.85 7.90
CA ASN A 132 -3.80 -8.44 6.61
C ASN A 132 -2.55 -9.32 6.71
N TYR A 133 -1.48 -8.85 7.35
CA TYR A 133 -0.22 -9.60 7.38
C TYR A 133 -0.30 -10.87 8.22
N ARG A 134 -0.94 -10.81 9.41
CA ARG A 134 -1.14 -12.00 10.25
C ARG A 134 -1.93 -13.09 9.49
N ASN A 135 -2.99 -12.69 8.80
CA ASN A 135 -3.75 -13.61 7.94
C ASN A 135 -2.91 -14.17 6.79
N CYS A 136 -2.09 -13.34 6.14
CA CYS A 136 -1.19 -13.79 5.07
C CYS A 136 -0.12 -14.76 5.57
N SER A 137 0.37 -14.62 6.80
CA SER A 137 1.31 -15.57 7.41
C SER A 137 0.67 -16.95 7.60
N TRP A 138 -0.59 -16.99 8.08
CA TRP A 138 -1.36 -18.23 8.22
C TRP A 138 -1.65 -18.88 6.87
N ILE A 139 -2.12 -18.09 5.89
CA ILE A 139 -2.35 -18.55 4.52
C ILE A 139 -1.06 -19.07 3.90
N GLY A 140 0.05 -18.36 4.11
CA GLY A 140 1.38 -18.77 3.64
C GLY A 140 1.78 -20.14 4.17
N ALA A 141 1.58 -20.39 5.46
CA ALA A 141 1.83 -21.70 6.07
C ALA A 141 0.94 -22.80 5.49
N MET A 142 -0.37 -22.53 5.29
CA MET A 142 -1.29 -23.50 4.69
C MET A 142 -0.94 -23.85 3.25
N LEU A 143 -0.51 -22.86 2.46
CA LEU A 143 -0.17 -23.02 1.05
C LEU A 143 1.30 -23.38 0.81
N GLN A 144 2.10 -23.53 1.88
CA GLN A 144 3.54 -23.78 1.81
C GLN A 144 4.33 -22.74 0.98
N VAL A 145 3.98 -21.46 1.14
CA VAL A 145 4.64 -20.32 0.50
C VAL A 145 5.16 -19.33 1.54
N THR A 146 6.01 -18.39 1.14
CA THR A 146 6.49 -17.37 2.07
C THR A 146 5.38 -16.37 2.43
N PRO A 147 5.42 -15.74 3.62
CA PRO A 147 4.51 -14.66 3.98
C PRO A 147 4.50 -13.52 2.95
N ASP A 148 5.65 -13.21 2.34
CA ASP A 148 5.80 -12.17 1.32
C ASP A 148 5.03 -12.53 0.03
N GLN A 149 5.07 -13.80 -0.39
CA GLN A 149 4.28 -14.28 -1.53
C GLN A 149 2.78 -14.18 -1.24
N ALA A 150 2.34 -14.63 -0.08
CA ALA A 150 0.94 -14.56 0.34
C ALA A 150 0.46 -13.09 0.46
N TRP A 151 1.26 -12.22 1.06
CA TRP A 151 0.97 -10.80 1.22
C TRP A 151 0.92 -10.09 -0.13
N GLY A 152 1.92 -10.30 -0.99
CA GLY A 152 1.96 -9.74 -2.34
C GLY A 152 0.73 -10.15 -3.16
N ALA A 153 0.35 -11.44 -3.10
CA ALA A 153 -0.85 -11.93 -3.77
C ALA A 153 -2.14 -11.30 -3.24
N ALA A 154 -2.29 -11.18 -1.91
CA ALA A 154 -3.46 -10.59 -1.29
C ALA A 154 -3.60 -9.08 -1.60
N ARG A 155 -2.49 -8.33 -1.54
CA ARG A 155 -2.52 -6.89 -1.86
C ARG A 155 -2.72 -6.65 -3.34
N TYR A 156 -2.10 -7.45 -4.20
CA TYR A 156 -2.27 -7.31 -5.63
C TYR A 156 -3.68 -7.72 -6.09
N SER A 157 -4.26 -8.79 -5.55
CA SER A 157 -5.66 -9.13 -5.85
C SER A 157 -6.61 -8.01 -5.40
N ASN A 158 -6.40 -7.43 -4.20
CA ASN A 158 -7.16 -6.27 -3.73
C ASN A 158 -6.97 -5.06 -4.66
N PHE A 159 -5.75 -4.79 -5.12
CA PHE A 159 -5.48 -3.72 -6.07
C PHE A 159 -6.28 -3.92 -7.38
N ARG A 160 -6.23 -5.13 -7.94
CA ARG A 160 -6.93 -5.49 -9.19
C ARG A 160 -8.45 -5.35 -9.04
N MET A 161 -9.02 -5.85 -7.95
CA MET A 161 -10.46 -5.74 -7.68
C MET A 161 -10.90 -4.29 -7.46
N MET A 162 -10.23 -3.59 -6.54
CA MET A 162 -10.70 -2.28 -6.07
C MET A 162 -10.36 -1.13 -7.02
N TYR A 163 -9.28 -1.25 -7.80
CA TYR A 163 -8.76 -0.14 -8.61
C TYR A 163 -8.81 -0.39 -10.12
N LEU A 164 -8.84 -1.65 -10.56
CA LEU A 164 -9.04 -1.99 -11.97
C LEU A 164 -10.44 -2.54 -12.27
N GLY A 165 -11.26 -2.76 -11.23
CA GLY A 165 -12.64 -3.23 -11.39
C GLY A 165 -12.73 -4.69 -11.83
N GLU A 166 -11.69 -5.49 -11.58
CA GLU A 166 -11.69 -6.90 -11.95
C GLU A 166 -12.57 -7.75 -11.04
N ARG A 167 -13.12 -8.83 -11.60
CA ARG A 167 -13.85 -9.81 -10.81
C ARG A 167 -12.90 -10.51 -9.85
N GLN A 168 -13.42 -10.86 -8.67
CA GLN A 168 -12.64 -11.47 -7.60
C GLN A 168 -11.88 -12.72 -8.06
N GLN A 169 -12.52 -13.63 -8.79
CA GLN A 169 -11.89 -14.86 -9.26
C GLN A 169 -10.70 -14.56 -10.19
N ASP A 170 -10.89 -13.67 -11.17
CA ASP A 170 -9.85 -13.29 -12.12
C ASP A 170 -8.66 -12.61 -11.42
N ALA A 171 -8.95 -11.66 -10.52
CA ALA A 171 -7.95 -10.96 -9.73
C ALA A 171 -7.11 -11.91 -8.86
N ILE A 172 -7.76 -12.88 -8.20
CA ILE A 172 -7.08 -13.89 -7.38
C ILE A 172 -6.20 -14.79 -8.25
N LEU A 173 -6.69 -15.27 -9.39
CA LEU A 173 -5.91 -16.14 -10.28
C LEU A 173 -4.68 -15.43 -10.84
N VAL A 174 -4.83 -14.18 -11.29
CA VAL A 174 -3.71 -13.35 -11.78
C VAL A 174 -2.69 -13.12 -10.67
N ALA A 175 -3.14 -12.77 -9.46
CA ALA A 175 -2.24 -12.53 -8.35
C ALA A 175 -1.54 -13.80 -7.87
N ALA A 176 -2.26 -14.91 -7.76
CA ALA A 176 -1.70 -16.21 -7.41
C ALA A 176 -0.63 -16.65 -8.40
N LYS A 177 -0.89 -16.55 -9.71
CA LYS A 177 0.11 -16.84 -10.74
C LYS A 177 1.34 -15.93 -10.61
N ARG A 178 1.13 -14.64 -10.37
CA ARG A 178 2.21 -13.63 -10.27
C ARG A 178 3.14 -13.90 -9.09
N PHE A 179 2.59 -14.26 -7.94
CA PHE A 179 3.33 -14.45 -6.70
C PHE A 179 3.68 -15.93 -6.42
N GLY A 180 3.35 -16.84 -7.33
CA GLY A 180 3.69 -18.26 -7.23
C GLY A 180 2.87 -19.03 -6.21
N LEU A 181 1.60 -18.66 -6.00
CA LEU A 181 0.68 -19.43 -5.16
C LEU A 181 0.16 -20.67 -5.90
N PRO A 182 -0.02 -21.81 -5.20
CA PRO A 182 -0.54 -23.04 -5.80
C PRO A 182 -2.03 -22.92 -6.16
N LEU A 183 -2.34 -22.69 -7.44
CA LEU A 183 -3.70 -22.49 -7.96
C LEU A 183 -4.65 -23.67 -7.66
N GLY A 184 -4.13 -24.90 -7.65
CA GLY A 184 -4.92 -26.11 -7.38
C GLY A 184 -5.49 -26.16 -5.96
N MET A 185 -4.84 -25.52 -4.98
CA MET A 185 -5.36 -25.41 -3.61
C MET A 185 -6.37 -24.27 -3.48
N LEU A 186 -6.19 -23.18 -4.23
CA LEU A 186 -7.12 -22.04 -4.22
C LEU A 186 -8.48 -22.41 -4.82
N ALA A 187 -8.52 -23.23 -5.86
CA ALA A 187 -9.77 -23.68 -6.48
C ALA A 187 -10.71 -24.40 -5.48
N ASN A 188 -10.16 -25.17 -4.54
CA ASN A 188 -10.93 -25.88 -3.51
C ASN A 188 -11.42 -24.97 -2.37
N MET A 189 -10.86 -23.77 -2.21
CA MET A 189 -11.29 -22.81 -1.18
C MET A 189 -12.47 -21.95 -1.63
N PHE A 190 -12.73 -21.88 -2.93
CA PHE A 190 -13.79 -21.06 -3.53
C PHE A 190 -14.88 -21.89 -4.23
N SER A 191 -14.78 -23.22 -4.18
CA SER A 191 -15.80 -24.19 -4.60
C SER A 191 -16.68 -24.58 -3.42
#